data_AF-A0A9X1Q8U1-F1
#
_entry.id   AF-A0A9X1Q8U1-F1
#
_cell.length_a   1.000
_cell.length_b   1.000
_cell.length_c   1.000
_cell.angle_alpha   90.00
_cell.angle_beta   90.00
_cell.angle_gamma   90.00
#
_symmetry.space_group_name_H-M   'P 1'
#
loop_
_entity.id
_entity.type
_entity.pdbx_description
1 polymer ?
#
loop_
_entity_poly.entity_id
_entity_poly.type
_entity_poly.pdbx_seq_one_letter_code
_entity_poly.pdbx_strand_id
1 'polypeptide(L)'
;MTTTLLRTAAELHARTRTGRRAVVMTMGALHEGHATLIRTARTIAGPEGEVVVTVFVNPLQFGKGEDLDRYPRTLEADLKIAEQAGADAVFAPSVDEVYPGGEPQVRISAGPMGERLEGGSRPGHFDGMLTVVAKLLHLTRPDVALYGQKDAQQLALIRRMVRDLNFGVEIVGVPTVREEDGLALSSRNRYLAPKERRTALALSQSLFAGRDRHAAQEALRARAREVPATRARAEALSAIGESRAAADAHAVAKAVPGSPAAVRAAARLVLDEAARLDPPLELDYLALVDPSDFTEIADDFTGEAVLAVAARVGKTRLIDNLPLTFGAAS
;
A
#
# COMPACT_ATOMS: atom_id res chain seq x y z
N MET A 1 -4.62 16.52 24.98
CA MET A 1 -5.94 16.02 25.37
C MET A 1 -5.84 14.52 25.55
N THR A 2 -6.49 13.94 26.56
CA THR A 2 -6.49 12.48 26.78
C THR A 2 -7.42 11.80 25.77
N THR A 3 -7.00 10.69 25.19
CA THR A 3 -7.81 9.95 24.23
C THR A 3 -8.98 9.26 24.92
N THR A 4 -10.19 9.40 24.38
CA THR A 4 -11.40 8.75 24.92
C THR A 4 -11.62 7.38 24.28
N LEU A 5 -11.82 6.34 25.09
CA LEU A 5 -12.26 5.03 24.59
C LEU A 5 -13.79 5.00 24.41
N LEU A 6 -14.24 4.58 23.23
CA LEU A 6 -15.66 4.47 22.85
C LEU A 6 -15.94 3.04 22.38
N ARG A 7 -17.09 2.49 22.76
CA ARG A 7 -17.53 1.12 22.47
C ARG A 7 -18.71 1.05 21.51
N THR A 8 -19.49 2.12 21.39
CA THR A 8 -20.66 2.18 20.51
C THR A 8 -20.62 3.38 19.58
N ALA A 9 -21.30 3.29 18.45
CA ALA A 9 -21.47 4.41 17.55
C ALA A 9 -22.27 5.55 18.19
N ALA A 10 -23.19 5.23 19.11
CA ALA A 10 -23.95 6.22 19.88
C ALA A 10 -23.02 7.10 20.74
N GLU A 11 -22.05 6.49 21.44
CA GLU A 11 -21.03 7.24 22.20
C GLU A 11 -20.18 8.14 21.29
N LEU A 12 -19.82 7.65 20.10
CA LEU A 12 -19.07 8.44 19.11
C LEU A 12 -19.90 9.59 18.52
N HIS A 13 -21.20 9.39 18.30
CA HIS A 13 -22.10 10.42 17.76
C HIS A 13 -22.50 11.45 18.81
N ALA A 14 -22.46 11.10 20.09
CA ALA A 14 -22.72 12.03 21.19
C ALA A 14 -21.60 13.07 21.40
N ARG A 15 -20.42 12.85 20.81
CA ARG A 15 -19.29 13.79 20.89
C ARG A 15 -19.56 15.02 20.03
N THR A 16 -19.30 16.19 20.60
CA THR A 16 -19.39 17.46 19.87
C THR A 16 -18.39 17.48 18.73
N ARG A 17 -18.87 17.66 17.49
CA ARG A 17 -18.04 17.77 16.30
C ARG A 17 -17.91 19.25 15.89
N THR A 18 -16.74 19.84 16.12
CA THR A 18 -16.43 21.25 15.82
C THR A 18 -15.73 21.45 14.47
N GLY A 19 -15.08 20.41 13.96
CA GLY A 19 -14.31 20.47 12.71
C GLY A 19 -14.30 19.14 11.95
N ARG A 20 -13.28 18.98 11.11
CA ARG A 20 -13.11 17.82 10.25
C ARG A 20 -12.81 16.56 11.08
N ARG A 21 -13.54 15.48 10.85
CA ARG A 21 -13.29 14.16 11.43
C ARG A 21 -12.43 13.32 10.49
N ALA A 22 -11.22 13.02 10.94
CA ALA A 22 -10.31 12.08 10.29
C ALA A 22 -10.36 10.73 10.99
N VAL A 23 -10.51 9.65 10.24
CA VAL A 23 -10.55 8.28 10.78
C VAL A 23 -9.34 7.47 10.29
N VAL A 24 -8.67 6.80 11.23
CA VAL A 24 -7.68 5.76 10.93
C VAL A 24 -8.28 4.40 11.29
N MET A 25 -8.56 3.57 10.28
CA MET A 25 -9.18 2.27 10.51
C MET A 25 -8.13 1.19 10.72
N THR A 26 -8.19 0.50 11.86
CA THR A 26 -7.22 -0.55 12.22
C THR A 26 -7.90 -1.78 12.82
N MET A 27 -7.16 -2.89 12.86
CA MET A 27 -7.52 -4.08 13.63
C MET A 27 -6.88 -4.11 15.04
N GLY A 28 -6.27 -3.01 15.50
CA GLY A 28 -5.47 -2.98 16.72
C GLY A 28 -4.05 -3.53 16.54
N ALA A 29 -3.37 -3.79 17.67
CA ALA A 29 -1.94 -4.11 17.71
C ALA A 29 -1.10 -3.03 17.01
N LEU A 30 -1.29 -1.79 17.48
CA LEU A 30 -0.72 -0.60 16.87
C LEU A 30 0.81 -0.61 16.94
N HIS A 31 1.42 0.04 15.97
CA HIS A 31 2.86 0.16 15.80
C HIS A 31 3.17 1.47 15.08
N GLU A 32 4.44 1.78 14.80
CA GLU A 32 4.83 3.08 14.25
C GLU A 32 4.17 3.41 12.91
N GLY A 33 3.93 2.41 12.04
CA GLY A 33 3.11 2.59 10.84
C GLY A 33 1.70 3.17 11.13
N HIS A 34 1.04 2.70 12.20
CA HIS A 34 -0.25 3.22 12.64
C HIS A 34 -0.11 4.60 13.30
N ALA A 35 0.94 4.81 14.10
CA ALA A 35 1.21 6.12 14.71
C ALA A 35 1.41 7.20 13.63
N THR A 36 2.10 6.89 12.53
CA THR A 36 2.22 7.78 11.36
C THR A 36 0.86 8.10 10.75
N LEU A 37 -0.01 7.10 10.54
CA LEU A 37 -1.38 7.36 10.06
C LEU A 37 -2.13 8.34 10.96
N ILE A 38 -2.04 8.18 12.29
CA ILE A 38 -2.72 9.03 13.27
C ILE A 38 -2.15 10.45 13.26
N ARG A 39 -0.83 10.61 13.18
CA ARG A 39 -0.20 11.94 13.07
C ARG A 39 -0.58 12.63 11.76
N THR A 40 -0.61 11.91 10.63
CA THR A 40 -1.10 12.46 9.36
C THR A 40 -2.58 12.84 9.45
N ALA A 41 -3.40 12.02 10.11
CA ALA A 41 -4.80 12.32 10.37
C ALA A 41 -4.96 13.61 11.18
N ARG A 42 -4.13 13.80 12.22
CA ARG A 42 -4.08 15.04 13.02
C ARG A 42 -3.73 16.25 12.18
N THR A 43 -2.72 16.15 11.31
CA THR A 43 -2.37 17.25 10.39
C THR A 43 -3.54 17.63 9.48
N ILE A 44 -4.27 16.64 8.94
CA ILE A 44 -5.41 16.87 8.04
C ILE A 44 -6.64 17.40 8.79
N ALA A 45 -6.91 16.88 9.99
CA ALA A 45 -8.03 17.32 10.83
C ALA A 45 -7.83 18.76 11.32
N GLY A 46 -6.58 19.16 11.58
CA GLY A 46 -6.24 20.45 12.13
C GLY A 46 -6.52 20.54 13.64
N PRO A 47 -6.33 21.73 14.24
CA PRO A 47 -6.49 21.94 15.69
C PRO A 47 -7.95 21.82 16.16
N GLU A 48 -8.91 22.20 15.32
CA GLU A 48 -10.36 22.13 15.63
C GLU A 48 -11.02 20.82 15.19
N GLY A 49 -10.27 19.96 14.49
CA GLY A 49 -10.75 18.69 13.98
C GLY A 49 -10.60 17.54 14.97
N GLU A 50 -11.25 16.43 14.65
CA GLU A 50 -11.27 15.22 15.46
C GLU A 50 -10.53 14.08 14.76
N VAL A 51 -9.67 13.37 15.49
CA VAL A 51 -9.01 12.14 15.03
C VAL A 51 -9.57 10.95 15.79
N VAL A 52 -10.19 10.03 15.04
CA VAL A 52 -10.78 8.80 15.56
C VAL A 52 -10.01 7.61 15.03
N VAL A 53 -9.59 6.71 15.91
CA VAL A 53 -8.92 5.45 15.52
C VAL A 53 -9.88 4.31 15.77
N THR A 54 -10.15 3.47 14.76
CA THR A 54 -10.93 2.24 15.01
C THR A 54 -9.99 1.11 15.41
N VAL A 55 -10.40 0.32 16.40
CA VAL A 55 -9.72 -0.93 16.79
C VAL A 55 -10.76 -2.05 16.73
N PHE A 56 -10.80 -2.75 15.60
CA PHE A 56 -11.76 -3.82 15.37
C PHE A 56 -11.16 -4.96 14.55
N VAL A 57 -10.99 -6.13 15.17
CA VAL A 57 -10.57 -7.35 14.47
C VAL A 57 -11.78 -7.93 13.74
N ASN A 58 -11.89 -7.63 12.45
CA ASN A 58 -13.02 -8.04 11.62
C ASN A 58 -13.02 -9.54 11.34
N PRO A 59 -14.01 -10.34 11.79
CA PRO A 59 -14.06 -11.77 11.48
C PRO A 59 -14.24 -12.07 9.98
N LEU A 60 -14.92 -11.21 9.22
CA LEU A 60 -15.31 -11.51 7.82
C LEU A 60 -14.13 -11.54 6.85
N GLN A 61 -13.00 -10.93 7.20
CA GLN A 61 -11.81 -10.89 6.35
C GLN A 61 -10.79 -11.98 6.68
N PHE A 62 -11.15 -12.94 7.55
CA PHE A 62 -10.34 -14.12 7.85
C PHE A 62 -10.96 -15.36 7.18
N GLY A 63 -10.16 -16.07 6.41
CA GLY A 63 -10.54 -17.36 5.82
C GLY A 63 -10.60 -18.49 6.85
N LYS A 64 -11.16 -19.64 6.45
CA LYS A 64 -11.17 -20.86 7.28
C LYS A 64 -9.73 -21.31 7.57
N GLY A 65 -9.35 -21.34 8.85
CA GLY A 65 -7.98 -21.68 9.27
C GLY A 65 -6.99 -20.50 9.25
N GLU A 66 -7.44 -19.29 8.91
CA GLU A 66 -6.68 -18.07 9.20
C GLU A 66 -6.83 -17.67 10.68
N ASP A 67 -5.85 -16.92 11.18
CA ASP A 67 -5.62 -16.72 12.61
C ASP A 67 -6.47 -15.63 13.28
N LEU A 68 -7.79 -15.73 13.17
CA LEU A 68 -8.70 -14.84 13.91
C LEU A 68 -8.52 -14.96 15.43
N ASP A 69 -8.39 -16.18 15.94
CA ASP A 69 -8.26 -16.43 17.38
C ASP A 69 -6.89 -16.02 17.91
N ARG A 70 -5.84 -16.19 17.09
CA ARG A 70 -4.45 -15.85 17.43
C ARG A 70 -4.08 -14.39 17.14
N TYR A 71 -4.98 -13.60 16.54
CA TYR A 71 -4.72 -12.20 16.24
C TYR A 71 -4.48 -11.41 17.56
N PRO A 72 -3.39 -10.63 17.66
CA PRO A 72 -3.07 -9.91 18.89
C PRO A 72 -4.15 -8.88 19.24
N ARG A 73 -4.62 -8.91 20.49
CA ARG A 73 -5.59 -7.95 21.04
C ARG A 73 -4.92 -7.21 22.20
N THR A 74 -4.47 -5.99 21.94
CA THR A 74 -3.61 -5.21 22.86
C THR A 74 -4.17 -3.82 23.13
N LEU A 75 -5.49 -3.72 23.38
CA LEU A 75 -6.21 -2.45 23.45
C LEU A 75 -5.57 -1.41 24.40
N GLU A 76 -5.07 -1.83 25.55
CA GLU A 76 -4.37 -0.93 26.50
C GLU A 76 -3.07 -0.33 25.93
N ALA A 77 -2.32 -1.10 25.13
CA ALA A 77 -1.13 -0.59 24.46
C ALA A 77 -1.52 0.28 23.25
N ASP A 78 -2.58 -0.13 22.53
CA ASP A 78 -3.12 0.60 21.39
C ASP A 78 -3.59 2.00 21.79
N LEU A 79 -4.27 2.13 22.94
CA LEU A 79 -4.69 3.43 23.50
C LEU A 79 -3.52 4.37 23.75
N LYS A 80 -2.42 3.87 24.31
CA LYS A 80 -1.22 4.67 24.58
C LYS A 80 -0.59 5.19 23.29
N ILE A 81 -0.45 4.34 22.28
CA ILE A 81 0.10 4.72 20.97
C ILE A 81 -0.83 5.75 20.30
N ALA A 82 -2.14 5.52 20.34
CA ALA A 82 -3.10 6.44 19.75
C ALA A 82 -3.07 7.82 20.41
N GLU A 83 -3.00 7.87 21.74
CA GLU A 83 -2.90 9.14 22.49
C GLU A 83 -1.62 9.88 22.17
N GLN A 84 -0.47 9.20 22.20
CA GLN A 84 0.82 9.79 21.88
C GLN A 84 0.90 10.32 20.44
N ALA A 85 0.20 9.66 19.51
CA ALA A 85 0.14 10.06 18.11
C ALA A 85 -0.91 11.15 17.83
N GLY A 86 -1.73 11.53 18.81
CA GLY A 86 -2.67 12.66 18.73
C GLY A 86 -4.11 12.30 18.37
N ALA A 87 -4.56 11.08 18.69
CA ALA A 87 -5.97 10.69 18.58
C ALA A 87 -6.83 11.32 19.69
N ASP A 88 -8.04 11.77 19.36
CA ASP A 88 -9.01 12.23 20.37
C ASP A 88 -9.86 11.09 20.90
N ALA A 89 -10.13 10.08 20.06
CA ALA A 89 -10.90 8.93 20.42
C ALA A 89 -10.38 7.63 19.79
N VAL A 90 -10.50 6.54 20.55
CA VAL A 90 -10.41 5.17 20.02
C VAL A 90 -11.82 4.57 20.05
N PHE A 91 -12.34 4.25 18.87
CA PHE A 91 -13.58 3.50 18.72
C PHE A 91 -13.26 2.01 18.62
N ALA A 92 -13.50 1.27 19.70
CA ALA A 92 -13.23 -0.17 19.82
C ALA A 92 -14.55 -0.95 20.03
N PRO A 93 -15.38 -1.07 18.97
CA PRO A 93 -16.67 -1.72 19.05
C PRO A 93 -16.57 -3.23 19.27
N SER A 94 -17.64 -3.80 19.83
CA SER A 94 -17.81 -5.26 19.85
C SER A 94 -18.17 -5.80 18.46
N VAL A 95 -18.09 -7.12 18.28
CA VAL A 95 -18.58 -7.78 17.06
C VAL A 95 -20.08 -7.51 16.87
N ASP A 96 -20.86 -7.50 17.94
CA ASP A 96 -22.31 -7.27 17.88
C ASP A 96 -22.67 -5.83 17.46
N GLU A 97 -21.87 -4.85 17.88
CA GLU A 97 -22.03 -3.45 17.44
C GLU A 97 -21.81 -3.30 15.92
N VAL A 98 -20.80 -4.01 15.38
CA VAL A 98 -20.50 -3.97 13.94
C VAL A 98 -21.41 -4.91 13.15
N TYR A 99 -21.81 -6.05 13.72
CA TYR A 99 -22.55 -7.14 13.07
C TYR A 99 -23.70 -7.60 13.98
N PRO A 100 -24.76 -6.78 14.12
CA PRO A 100 -25.88 -7.12 14.98
C PRO A 100 -26.57 -8.37 14.47
N GLY A 101 -26.75 -9.35 15.36
CA GLY A 101 -27.32 -10.66 14.98
C GLY A 101 -26.33 -11.58 14.26
N GLY A 102 -25.04 -11.25 14.22
CA GLY A 102 -23.98 -12.08 13.65
C GLY A 102 -23.71 -11.80 12.17
N GLU A 103 -23.38 -12.85 11.42
CA GLU A 103 -22.89 -12.75 10.05
C GLU A 103 -23.89 -12.01 9.13
N PRO A 104 -23.48 -10.92 8.44
CA PRO A 104 -24.40 -10.13 7.65
C PRO A 104 -24.84 -10.88 6.38
N GLN A 105 -26.15 -10.82 6.10
CA GLN A 105 -26.76 -11.40 4.90
C GLN A 105 -26.45 -10.59 3.62
N VAL A 106 -26.15 -9.30 3.76
CA VAL A 106 -25.80 -8.40 2.65
C VAL A 106 -24.35 -7.93 2.83
N ARG A 107 -23.58 -7.98 1.74
CA ARG A 107 -22.15 -7.65 1.72
C ARG A 107 -21.80 -6.81 0.50
N ILE A 108 -20.63 -6.19 0.56
CA ILE A 108 -20.01 -5.53 -0.58
C ILE A 108 -19.04 -6.51 -1.23
N SER A 109 -19.23 -6.72 -2.54
CA SER A 109 -18.29 -7.49 -3.35
C SER A 109 -17.16 -6.61 -3.88
N ALA A 110 -15.94 -7.12 -3.83
CA ALA A 110 -14.76 -6.52 -4.42
C ALA A 110 -14.69 -6.68 -5.95
N GLY A 111 -15.60 -7.47 -6.54
CA GLY A 111 -15.67 -7.73 -7.97
C GLY A 111 -14.36 -8.30 -8.54
N PRO A 112 -14.10 -8.12 -9.86
CA PRO A 112 -12.91 -8.67 -10.51
C PRO A 112 -11.58 -8.21 -9.90
N MET A 113 -11.54 -7.01 -9.31
CA MET A 113 -10.35 -6.51 -8.63
C MET A 113 -10.01 -7.35 -7.39
N GLY A 114 -11.02 -7.86 -6.69
CA GLY A 114 -10.87 -8.71 -5.51
C GLY A 114 -10.51 -10.17 -5.80
N GLU A 115 -10.44 -10.58 -7.08
CA GLU A 115 -10.06 -11.93 -7.50
C GLU A 115 -8.59 -12.01 -7.95
N ARG A 116 -7.92 -10.85 -8.10
CA ARG A 116 -6.54 -10.73 -8.57
C ARG A 116 -5.55 -10.71 -7.40
N LEU A 117 -4.31 -11.11 -7.65
CA LEU A 117 -3.17 -11.00 -6.71
C LEU A 117 -3.49 -11.51 -5.29
N GLU A 118 -3.57 -10.61 -4.29
CA GLU A 118 -3.89 -10.99 -2.90
C GLU A 118 -5.27 -11.65 -2.80
N GLY A 119 -6.21 -11.21 -3.63
CA GLY A 119 -7.56 -11.73 -3.69
C GLY A 119 -7.62 -13.17 -4.21
N GLY A 120 -6.80 -13.47 -5.22
CA GLY A 120 -6.63 -14.84 -5.73
C GLY A 120 -5.96 -15.76 -4.70
N SER A 121 -5.08 -15.21 -3.86
CA SER A 121 -4.43 -15.94 -2.76
C SER A 121 -5.31 -16.10 -1.52
N ARG A 122 -6.30 -15.21 -1.35
CA ARG A 122 -7.19 -15.15 -0.16
C ARG A 122 -8.64 -14.93 -0.60
N PRO A 123 -9.30 -15.96 -1.17
CA PRO A 123 -10.68 -15.83 -1.65
C PRO A 123 -11.63 -15.30 -0.58
N GLY A 124 -12.47 -14.31 -0.94
CA GLY A 124 -13.43 -13.68 -0.04
C GLY A 124 -12.85 -12.67 0.96
N HIS A 125 -11.51 -12.56 1.08
CA HIS A 125 -10.86 -11.62 2.00
C HIS A 125 -11.31 -10.18 1.75
N PHE A 126 -11.33 -9.75 0.50
CA PHE A 126 -11.66 -8.37 0.14
C PHE A 126 -13.15 -8.05 0.25
N ASP A 127 -14.05 -9.01 0.05
CA ASP A 127 -15.48 -8.82 0.29
C ASP A 127 -15.74 -8.56 1.79
N GLY A 128 -15.09 -9.37 2.65
CA GLY A 128 -15.12 -9.16 4.09
C GLY A 128 -14.51 -7.83 4.53
N MET A 129 -13.40 -7.42 3.89
CA MET A 129 -12.73 -6.15 4.13
C MET A 129 -13.60 -4.95 3.70
N LEU A 130 -14.14 -4.94 2.47
CA LEU A 130 -14.98 -3.84 1.99
C LEU A 130 -16.27 -3.72 2.79
N THR A 131 -16.86 -4.85 3.17
CA THR A 131 -18.05 -4.87 4.03
C THR A 131 -17.77 -4.18 5.37
N VAL A 132 -16.67 -4.52 6.06
CA VAL A 132 -16.37 -3.86 7.34
C VAL A 132 -16.00 -2.40 7.17
N VAL A 133 -15.26 -2.05 6.12
CA VAL A 133 -14.85 -0.65 5.87
C VAL A 133 -16.09 0.20 5.62
N ALA A 134 -17.04 -0.24 4.79
CA ALA A 134 -18.28 0.49 4.57
C ALA A 134 -19.09 0.67 5.86
N LYS A 135 -19.22 -0.39 6.68
CA LYS A 135 -19.89 -0.27 7.98
C LYS A 135 -19.19 0.74 8.89
N LEU A 136 -17.86 0.66 9.03
CA LEU A 136 -17.11 1.59 9.86
C LEU A 136 -17.16 3.02 9.32
N LEU A 137 -17.20 3.25 8.01
CA LEU A 137 -17.40 4.59 7.43
C LEU A 137 -18.77 5.16 7.83
N HIS A 138 -19.83 4.34 7.81
CA HIS A 138 -21.15 4.77 8.27
C HIS A 138 -21.24 4.98 9.79
N LEU A 139 -20.59 4.13 10.58
CA LEU A 139 -20.57 4.24 12.05
C LEU A 139 -19.72 5.42 12.52
N THR A 140 -18.61 5.72 11.85
CA THR A 140 -17.70 6.81 12.25
C THR A 140 -18.03 8.15 11.62
N ARG A 141 -18.72 8.17 10.46
CA ARG A 141 -19.09 9.37 9.70
C ARG A 141 -17.92 10.35 9.50
N PRO A 142 -16.78 9.91 8.93
CA PRO A 142 -15.63 10.78 8.72
C PRO A 142 -15.81 11.68 7.50
N ASP A 143 -15.11 12.81 7.50
CA ASP A 143 -14.89 13.60 6.28
C ASP A 143 -13.66 13.09 5.51
N VAL A 144 -12.73 12.41 6.20
CA VAL A 144 -11.53 11.78 5.62
C VAL A 144 -11.19 10.49 6.33
N ALA A 145 -10.82 9.45 5.58
CA ALA A 145 -10.31 8.20 6.12
C ALA A 145 -8.93 7.88 5.56
N LEU A 146 -8.02 7.49 6.45
CA LEU A 146 -6.61 7.26 6.13
C LEU A 146 -6.28 5.77 6.17
N TYR A 147 -5.53 5.33 5.17
CA TYR A 147 -5.06 3.95 5.04
C TYR A 147 -3.58 3.93 4.63
N GLY A 148 -2.84 2.93 5.10
CA GLY A 148 -1.45 2.74 4.71
C GLY A 148 -1.33 2.24 3.27
N GLN A 149 -0.37 2.77 2.51
CA GLN A 149 -0.09 2.33 1.15
C GLN A 149 0.51 0.91 1.08
N LYS A 150 0.99 0.36 2.20
CA LYS A 150 1.54 -1.00 2.27
C LYS A 150 0.57 -2.06 1.75
N ASP A 151 -0.72 -1.89 2.02
CA ASP A 151 -1.78 -2.77 1.52
C ASP A 151 -2.42 -2.13 0.26
N ALA A 152 -1.64 -2.00 -0.82
CA ALA A 152 -2.04 -1.22 -1.99
C ALA A 152 -3.36 -1.68 -2.64
N GLN A 153 -3.58 -3.00 -2.73
CA GLN A 153 -4.83 -3.53 -3.30
C GLN A 153 -6.04 -3.20 -2.43
N GLN A 154 -5.88 -3.25 -1.10
CA GLN A 154 -6.91 -2.79 -0.17
C GLN A 154 -7.24 -1.32 -0.41
N LEU A 155 -6.23 -0.46 -0.48
CA LEU A 155 -6.43 0.97 -0.74
C LEU A 155 -7.12 1.24 -2.08
N ALA A 156 -6.72 0.55 -3.15
CA ALA A 156 -7.34 0.66 -4.46
C ALA A 156 -8.81 0.22 -4.44
N LEU A 157 -9.12 -0.90 -3.81
CA LEU A 157 -10.49 -1.40 -3.64
C LEU A 157 -11.36 -0.43 -2.82
N ILE A 158 -10.83 0.14 -1.73
CA ILE A 158 -11.55 1.10 -0.90
C ILE A 158 -11.86 2.37 -1.71
N ARG A 159 -10.87 2.91 -2.45
CA ARG A 159 -11.08 4.06 -3.34
C ARG A 159 -12.13 3.74 -4.40
N ARG A 160 -12.09 2.53 -4.98
CA ARG A 160 -13.07 2.07 -5.96
C ARG A 160 -14.48 2.01 -5.38
N MET A 161 -14.64 1.38 -4.21
CA MET A 161 -15.91 1.30 -3.49
C MET A 161 -16.48 2.69 -3.19
N VAL A 162 -15.65 3.59 -2.64
CA VAL A 162 -16.08 4.95 -2.28
C VAL A 162 -16.57 5.73 -3.50
N ARG A 163 -15.85 5.63 -4.61
CA ARG A 163 -16.25 6.27 -5.87
C ARG A 163 -17.51 5.65 -6.46
N ASP A 164 -17.52 4.34 -6.64
CA ASP A 164 -18.58 3.64 -7.38
C ASP A 164 -19.92 3.66 -6.62
N LEU A 165 -19.88 3.73 -5.28
CA LEU A 165 -21.06 3.76 -4.42
C LEU A 165 -21.35 5.15 -3.83
N ASN A 166 -20.67 6.20 -4.31
CA ASN A 166 -20.90 7.60 -3.93
C ASN A 166 -20.78 7.89 -2.43
N PHE A 167 -19.79 7.30 -1.75
CA PHE A 167 -19.51 7.64 -0.36
C PHE A 167 -18.94 9.07 -0.28
N GLY A 168 -19.52 9.90 0.59
CA GLY A 168 -19.09 11.28 0.84
C GLY A 168 -17.84 11.40 1.73
N VAL A 169 -16.82 10.56 1.53
CA VAL A 169 -15.59 10.53 2.32
C VAL A 169 -14.36 10.64 1.43
N GLU A 170 -13.37 11.45 1.82
CA GLU A 170 -12.07 11.48 1.16
C GLU A 170 -11.19 10.30 1.63
N ILE A 171 -10.56 9.59 0.71
CA ILE A 171 -9.66 8.45 1.01
C ILE A 171 -8.20 8.84 0.78
N VAL A 172 -7.45 8.98 1.86
CA VAL A 172 -6.05 9.38 1.84
C VAL A 172 -5.14 8.17 2.08
N GLY A 173 -4.23 7.93 1.13
CA GLY A 173 -3.18 6.94 1.27
C GLY A 173 -1.95 7.54 1.93
N VAL A 174 -1.40 6.89 2.95
CA VAL A 174 -0.18 7.33 3.64
C VAL A 174 0.99 6.41 3.29
N PRO A 175 2.17 6.96 2.94
CA PRO A 175 3.34 6.16 2.57
C PRO A 175 3.69 5.06 3.57
N THR A 176 4.10 3.92 3.04
CA THR A 176 4.57 2.79 3.84
C THR A 176 5.74 3.20 4.72
N VAL A 177 5.59 3.06 6.03
CA VAL A 177 6.70 3.21 6.98
C VAL A 177 7.57 1.97 6.93
N ARG A 178 8.88 2.18 6.89
CA ARG A 178 9.90 1.14 6.75
C ARG A 178 10.86 1.19 7.94
N GLU A 179 11.45 0.04 8.25
CA GLU A 179 12.62 -0.07 9.13
C GLU A 179 13.84 0.59 8.47
N GLU A 180 14.90 0.84 9.23
CA GLU A 180 16.12 1.51 8.72
C GLU A 180 16.76 0.76 7.54
N ASP A 181 16.63 -0.56 7.51
CA ASP A 181 17.11 -1.43 6.43
C ASP A 181 16.15 -1.53 5.23
N GLY A 182 15.03 -0.80 5.28
CA GLY A 182 14.06 -0.67 4.20
C GLY A 182 12.90 -1.67 4.23
N LEU A 183 12.89 -2.65 5.15
CA LEU A 183 11.75 -3.57 5.25
C LEU A 183 10.48 -2.80 5.64
N ALA A 184 9.37 -3.06 4.94
CA ALA A 184 8.07 -2.50 5.33
C ALA A 184 7.66 -2.97 6.73
N LEU A 185 7.26 -2.03 7.59
CA LEU A 185 6.78 -2.39 8.93
C LEU A 185 5.49 -3.22 8.83
N SER A 186 5.47 -4.34 9.56
CA SER A 186 4.28 -5.18 9.69
C SER A 186 4.26 -5.85 11.05
N SER A 187 3.06 -6.00 11.63
CA SER A 187 2.85 -6.87 12.79
C SER A 187 3.30 -8.31 12.55
N ARG A 188 3.36 -8.77 11.28
CA ARG A 188 3.85 -10.10 10.90
C ARG A 188 5.38 -10.24 10.93
N ASN A 189 6.15 -9.14 10.94
CA ASN A 189 7.62 -9.21 10.97
C ASN A 189 8.13 -9.93 12.24
N ARG A 190 7.38 -9.86 13.35
CA ARG A 190 7.70 -10.56 14.60
C ARG A 190 7.77 -12.09 14.49
N TYR A 191 7.20 -12.66 13.42
CA TYR A 191 7.20 -14.11 13.19
C TYR A 191 8.46 -14.59 12.45
N LEU A 192 9.28 -13.67 11.94
CA LEU A 192 10.50 -13.99 11.22
C LEU A 192 11.64 -14.30 12.20
N ALA A 193 12.27 -15.46 12.04
CA ALA A 193 13.55 -15.74 12.66
C ALA A 193 14.66 -14.83 12.07
N PRO A 194 15.81 -14.64 12.73
CA PRO A 194 16.86 -13.75 12.24
C PRO A 194 17.38 -14.05 10.83
N LYS A 195 17.43 -15.33 10.42
CA LYS A 195 17.78 -15.72 9.04
C LYS A 195 16.66 -15.35 8.05
N GLU A 196 15.42 -15.69 8.38
CA GLU A 196 14.23 -15.35 7.58
C GLU A 196 14.11 -13.83 7.39
N ARG A 197 14.36 -13.04 8.44
CA ARG A 197 14.32 -11.58 8.40
C ARG A 197 15.36 -10.98 7.45
N ARG A 198 16.52 -11.62 7.27
CA ARG A 198 17.50 -11.22 6.26
C ARG A 198 17.02 -11.53 4.84
N THR A 199 16.49 -12.74 4.60
CA THR A 199 15.90 -13.09 3.31
C THR A 199 14.72 -12.17 2.95
N ALA A 200 13.90 -11.79 3.93
CA ALA A 200 12.73 -10.91 3.73
C ALA A 200 13.09 -9.51 3.18
N LEU A 201 14.33 -9.04 3.35
CA LEU A 201 14.78 -7.77 2.76
C LEU A 201 14.75 -7.76 1.23
N ALA A 202 14.78 -8.93 0.61
CA ALA A 202 14.65 -9.04 -0.84
C ALA A 202 13.34 -8.46 -1.37
N LEU A 203 12.26 -8.43 -0.58
CA LEU A 203 11.00 -7.80 -1.00
C LEU A 203 11.22 -6.30 -1.26
N SER A 204 11.69 -5.55 -0.25
CA SER A 204 11.93 -4.11 -0.40
C SER A 204 13.05 -3.81 -1.39
N GLN A 205 14.12 -4.61 -1.39
CA GLN A 205 15.22 -4.47 -2.35
C GLN A 205 14.76 -4.67 -3.80
N SER A 206 13.85 -5.62 -4.07
CA SER A 206 13.30 -5.82 -5.42
C SER A 206 12.52 -4.59 -5.90
N LEU A 207 11.73 -3.98 -5.01
CA LEU A 207 10.96 -2.77 -5.33
C LEU A 207 11.88 -1.58 -5.59
N PHE A 208 12.96 -1.44 -4.80
CA PHE A 208 13.96 -0.39 -5.00
C PHE A 208 14.73 -0.60 -6.30
N ALA A 209 15.11 -1.84 -6.63
CA ALA A 209 15.73 -2.14 -7.92
C ALA A 209 14.81 -1.77 -9.10
N GLY A 210 13.52 -2.08 -8.99
CA GLY A 210 12.51 -1.65 -9.97
C GLY A 210 12.42 -0.12 -10.09
N ARG A 211 12.33 0.59 -8.97
CA ARG A 211 12.28 2.07 -8.94
C ARG A 211 13.55 2.70 -9.51
N ASP A 212 14.71 2.20 -9.13
CA ASP A 212 16.00 2.77 -9.56
C ASP A 212 16.19 2.51 -11.07
N ARG A 213 15.74 1.35 -11.56
CA ARG A 213 15.66 1.07 -13.00
C ARG A 213 14.73 2.04 -13.73
N HIS A 214 13.55 2.30 -13.18
CA HIS A 214 12.60 3.28 -13.71
C HIS A 214 13.22 4.67 -13.79
N ALA A 215 13.80 5.16 -12.68
CA ALA A 215 14.43 6.48 -12.61
C ALA A 215 15.60 6.64 -13.61
N ALA A 216 16.44 5.62 -13.75
CA ALA A 216 17.52 5.63 -14.73
C ALA A 216 16.98 5.72 -16.18
N GLN A 217 15.87 5.06 -16.48
CA GLN A 217 15.25 5.12 -17.80
C GLN A 217 14.58 6.47 -18.07
N GLU A 218 13.90 7.06 -17.09
CA GLU A 218 13.34 8.41 -17.21
C GLU A 218 14.43 9.46 -17.43
N ALA A 219 15.56 9.35 -16.73
CA ALA A 219 16.71 10.23 -16.95
C ALA A 219 17.28 10.11 -18.38
N LEU A 220 17.36 8.89 -18.92
CA LEU A 220 17.76 8.66 -20.31
C LEU A 220 16.75 9.26 -21.30
N ARG A 221 15.44 9.15 -21.03
CA ARG A 221 14.37 9.74 -21.84
C ARG A 221 14.39 11.26 -21.83
N ALA A 222 14.58 11.88 -20.67
CA ALA A 222 14.69 13.33 -20.56
C ALA A 222 15.85 13.85 -21.42
N ARG A 223 17.03 13.23 -21.30
CA ARG A 223 18.19 13.52 -22.16
C ARG A 223 17.89 13.30 -23.64
N ALA A 224 17.13 12.26 -23.98
CA ALA A 224 16.72 11.98 -25.34
C ALA A 224 15.84 13.06 -25.98
N ARG A 225 15.01 13.74 -25.18
CA ARG A 225 14.14 14.84 -25.64
C ARG A 225 14.90 16.15 -25.84
N GLU A 226 15.88 16.42 -24.98
CA GLU A 226 16.69 17.63 -25.02
C GLU A 226 17.73 17.63 -26.16
N VAL A 227 18.16 16.44 -26.59
CA VAL A 227 19.11 16.28 -27.69
C VAL A 227 18.35 15.91 -28.97
N PRO A 228 18.34 16.74 -30.03
CA PRO A 228 17.77 16.37 -31.32
C PRO A 228 18.55 15.18 -31.93
N ALA A 229 18.20 13.95 -31.58
CA ALA A 229 18.93 12.76 -32.00
C ALA A 229 18.40 12.26 -33.35
N THR A 230 18.94 12.80 -34.44
CA THR A 230 18.91 12.10 -35.72
C THR A 230 20.17 11.24 -35.85
N ARG A 231 20.07 10.10 -36.54
CA ARG A 231 21.23 9.27 -36.90
C ARG A 231 22.33 10.10 -37.59
N ALA A 232 21.91 11.08 -38.41
CA ALA A 232 22.81 12.05 -39.04
C ALA A 232 23.60 12.91 -38.04
N ARG A 233 23.00 13.28 -36.89
CA ARG A 233 23.70 14.03 -35.83
C ARG A 233 24.72 13.16 -35.09
N ALA A 234 24.38 11.91 -34.78
CA ALA A 234 25.34 10.98 -34.16
C ALA A 234 26.54 10.71 -35.08
N GLU A 235 26.29 10.51 -36.38
CA GLU A 235 27.33 10.36 -37.40
C GLU A 235 28.18 11.65 -37.54
N ALA A 236 27.56 12.84 -37.49
CA ALA A 236 28.27 14.12 -37.53
C ALA A 236 29.14 14.38 -36.29
N LEU A 237 28.64 14.09 -35.08
CA LEU A 237 29.39 14.21 -33.82
C LEU A 237 30.60 13.27 -33.80
N SER A 238 30.45 12.06 -34.33
CA SER A 238 31.56 11.11 -34.45
C SER A 238 32.61 11.59 -35.44
N ALA A 239 32.21 12.24 -36.54
CA ALA A 239 33.13 12.74 -37.56
C ALA A 239 34.04 13.89 -37.06
N ILE A 240 33.60 14.63 -36.05
CA ILE A 240 34.38 15.72 -35.42
C ILE A 240 35.11 15.29 -34.13
N GLY A 241 35.13 13.99 -33.82
CA GLY A 241 35.88 13.44 -32.67
C GLY A 241 35.14 13.44 -31.33
N GLU A 242 33.84 13.76 -31.30
CA GLU A 242 33.02 13.75 -30.09
C GLU A 242 32.39 12.36 -29.82
N SER A 243 33.20 11.31 -29.75
CA SER A 243 32.74 9.91 -29.65
C SER A 243 31.81 9.64 -28.47
N ARG A 244 32.00 10.33 -27.34
CA ARG A 244 31.12 10.22 -26.16
C ARG A 244 29.74 10.80 -26.42
N ALA A 245 29.67 12.00 -27.03
CA ALA A 245 28.40 12.64 -27.37
C ALA A 245 27.64 11.86 -28.47
N ALA A 246 28.36 11.28 -29.42
CA ALA A 246 27.80 10.39 -30.43
C ALA A 246 27.23 9.09 -29.82
N ALA A 247 27.95 8.48 -28.86
CA ALA A 247 27.48 7.32 -28.12
C ALA A 247 26.23 7.63 -27.29
N ASP A 248 26.19 8.79 -26.63
CA ASP A 248 25.02 9.26 -25.87
C ASP A 248 23.81 9.49 -26.79
N ALA A 249 23.99 10.17 -27.93
CA ALA A 249 22.94 10.40 -28.92
C ALA A 249 22.39 9.10 -29.53
N HIS A 250 23.27 8.11 -29.76
CA HIS A 250 22.87 6.79 -30.26
C HIS A 250 22.18 5.94 -29.20
N ALA A 251 22.66 5.97 -27.95
CA ALA A 251 22.01 5.32 -26.81
C ALA A 251 20.61 5.91 -26.56
N VAL A 252 20.46 7.22 -26.74
CA VAL A 252 19.19 7.95 -26.76
C VAL A 252 18.26 7.46 -27.88
N ALA A 253 18.75 7.36 -29.12
CA ALA A 253 17.95 6.92 -30.27
C ALA A 253 17.56 5.43 -30.21
N LYS A 254 18.35 4.62 -29.50
CA LYS A 254 18.11 3.19 -29.27
C LYS A 254 17.50 2.87 -27.91
N ALA A 255 17.25 3.87 -27.06
CA ALA A 255 16.68 3.64 -25.75
C ALA A 255 15.30 3.00 -25.95
N VAL A 256 15.23 1.69 -25.72
CA VAL A 256 13.96 0.98 -25.53
C VAL A 256 13.20 1.79 -24.49
N PRO A 257 11.93 2.17 -24.74
CA PRO A 257 11.16 2.96 -23.79
C PRO A 257 11.35 2.39 -22.38
N GLY A 258 11.48 3.28 -21.38
CA GLY A 258 11.35 2.97 -19.95
C GLY A 258 10.12 2.12 -19.68
N SER A 259 10.26 0.83 -19.93
CA SER A 259 9.14 -0.07 -20.07
C SER A 259 8.87 -0.69 -18.72
N PRO A 260 7.61 -0.81 -18.36
CA PRO A 260 7.13 -1.74 -17.34
C PRO A 260 7.91 -3.07 -17.31
N ALA A 261 8.25 -3.68 -18.46
CA ALA A 261 9.10 -4.88 -18.51
C ALA A 261 10.50 -4.72 -17.90
N ALA A 262 11.21 -3.63 -18.16
CA ALA A 262 12.56 -3.44 -17.61
C ALA A 262 12.53 -3.26 -16.09
N VAL A 263 11.50 -2.58 -15.57
CA VAL A 263 11.24 -2.44 -14.13
C VAL A 263 10.95 -3.81 -13.51
N ARG A 264 10.05 -4.59 -14.11
CA ARG A 264 9.75 -5.97 -13.67
C ARG A 264 11.00 -6.85 -13.69
N ALA A 265 11.83 -6.77 -14.73
CA ALA A 265 13.05 -7.54 -14.84
C ALA A 265 14.08 -7.21 -13.75
N ALA A 266 14.26 -5.92 -13.43
CA ALA A 266 15.16 -5.51 -12.35
C ALA A 266 14.71 -6.03 -10.97
N ALA A 267 13.42 -5.93 -10.67
CA ALA A 267 12.85 -6.49 -9.45
C ALA A 267 12.94 -8.02 -9.40
N ARG A 268 12.64 -8.69 -10.52
CA ARG A 268 12.71 -10.15 -10.69
C ARG A 268 14.09 -10.70 -10.35
N LEU A 269 15.17 -10.06 -10.84
CA LEU A 269 16.54 -10.50 -10.59
C LEU A 269 16.87 -10.60 -9.08
N VAL A 270 16.45 -9.61 -8.29
CA VAL A 270 16.66 -9.62 -6.83
C VAL A 270 15.92 -10.78 -6.17
N LEU A 271 14.67 -11.04 -6.61
CA LEU A 271 13.85 -12.12 -6.05
C LEU A 271 14.40 -13.51 -6.43
N ASP A 272 14.91 -13.68 -7.65
CA ASP A 272 15.50 -14.94 -8.12
C ASP A 272 16.82 -15.27 -7.40
N GLU A 273 17.56 -14.25 -6.95
CA GLU A 273 18.69 -14.42 -6.04
C GLU A 273 18.22 -14.84 -4.65
N ALA A 274 17.20 -14.17 -4.12
CA ALA A 274 16.64 -14.48 -2.80
C ALA A 274 16.01 -15.89 -2.72
N ALA A 275 15.48 -16.40 -3.83
CA ALA A 275 14.98 -17.77 -3.94
C ALA A 275 16.07 -18.84 -3.74
N ARG A 276 17.35 -18.48 -3.84
CA ARG A 276 18.51 -19.37 -3.64
C ARG A 276 19.13 -19.24 -2.24
N LEU A 277 18.59 -18.39 -1.37
CA LEU A 277 19.06 -18.23 0.01
C LEU A 277 18.59 -19.38 0.92
N ASP A 278 19.17 -19.47 2.13
CA ASP A 278 18.74 -20.39 3.19
C ASP A 278 18.32 -19.60 4.47
N PRO A 279 17.01 -19.53 4.80
CA PRO A 279 15.89 -20.11 4.07
C PRO A 279 15.55 -19.32 2.79
N PRO A 280 14.94 -19.98 1.78
CA PRO A 280 14.64 -19.34 0.50
C PRO A 280 13.44 -18.40 0.60
N LEU A 281 13.38 -17.44 -0.33
CA LEU A 281 12.18 -16.67 -0.62
C LEU A 281 11.33 -17.42 -1.65
N GLU A 282 10.10 -17.77 -1.27
CA GLU A 282 9.11 -18.38 -2.15
C GLU A 282 8.17 -17.29 -2.67
N LEU A 283 8.27 -16.97 -3.96
CA LEU A 283 7.48 -15.90 -4.53
C LEU A 283 6.06 -16.35 -4.86
N ASP A 284 5.07 -15.57 -4.42
CA ASP A 284 3.68 -15.73 -4.86
C ASP A 284 3.42 -14.93 -6.14
N TYR A 285 3.75 -13.62 -6.11
CA TYR A 285 3.68 -12.78 -7.30
C TYR A 285 4.65 -11.60 -7.24
N LEU A 286 5.04 -11.13 -8.43
CA LEU A 286 5.60 -9.81 -8.69
C LEU A 286 4.81 -9.26 -9.88
N ALA A 287 4.10 -8.16 -9.68
CA ALA A 287 3.24 -7.58 -10.69
C ALA A 287 3.43 -6.07 -10.75
N LEU A 288 3.21 -5.50 -11.92
CA LEU A 288 3.16 -4.05 -12.12
C LEU A 288 1.77 -3.73 -12.66
N VAL A 289 0.96 -3.07 -11.85
CA VAL A 289 -0.49 -2.97 -12.07
C VAL A 289 -0.99 -1.54 -12.13
N ASP A 290 -2.10 -1.34 -12.83
CA ASP A 290 -2.87 -0.09 -12.81
C ASP A 290 -3.64 0.00 -11.47
N PRO A 291 -3.49 1.07 -10.67
CA PRO A 291 -4.19 1.18 -9.38
C PRO A 291 -5.72 1.33 -9.50
N SER A 292 -6.28 1.58 -10.70
CA SER A 292 -7.71 1.80 -10.92
C SER A 292 -8.52 0.51 -11.08
N ASP A 293 -7.88 -0.57 -11.53
CA ASP A 293 -8.49 -1.89 -11.74
C ASP A 293 -7.61 -3.08 -11.29
N PHE A 294 -6.34 -2.84 -10.94
CA PHE A 294 -5.35 -3.83 -10.51
C PHE A 294 -5.03 -4.89 -11.57
N THR A 295 -5.20 -4.56 -12.85
CA THR A 295 -4.71 -5.36 -13.99
C THR A 295 -3.25 -5.08 -14.28
N GLU A 296 -2.52 -6.07 -14.82
CA GLU A 296 -1.13 -5.86 -15.23
C GLU A 296 -1.02 -4.89 -16.39
N ILE A 297 -0.09 -3.95 -16.28
CA ILE A 297 0.11 -2.93 -17.32
C ILE A 297 0.99 -3.45 -18.45
N ALA A 298 0.64 -3.05 -19.67
CA ALA A 298 1.42 -3.29 -20.88
C ALA A 298 2.73 -2.46 -20.89
N ASP A 299 3.67 -2.82 -21.76
CA ASP A 299 5.00 -2.18 -21.82
C ASP A 299 5.00 -0.76 -22.41
N ASP A 300 3.90 -0.36 -23.05
CA ASP A 300 3.65 0.96 -23.59
C ASP A 300 2.76 1.82 -22.67
N PHE A 301 2.42 1.33 -21.47
CA PHE A 301 1.57 2.02 -20.52
C PHE A 301 2.14 3.38 -20.08
N THR A 302 1.24 4.35 -19.91
CA THR A 302 1.50 5.67 -19.33
C THR A 302 0.47 5.96 -18.24
N GLY A 303 0.90 6.61 -17.16
CA GLY A 303 0.07 6.90 -16.01
C GLY A 303 0.64 6.35 -14.70
N GLU A 304 -0.19 6.40 -13.66
CA GLU A 304 0.14 5.85 -12.34
C GLU A 304 0.12 4.31 -12.38
N ALA A 305 1.08 3.69 -11.70
CA ALA A 305 1.22 2.26 -11.59
C ALA A 305 1.68 1.88 -10.18
N VAL A 306 1.47 0.62 -9.80
CA VAL A 306 1.96 0.05 -8.54
C VAL A 306 2.79 -1.19 -8.83
N LEU A 307 4.06 -1.16 -8.46
CA LEU A 307 4.90 -2.36 -8.42
C LEU A 307 4.59 -3.09 -7.12
N ALA A 308 3.97 -4.27 -7.20
CA ALA A 308 3.52 -5.05 -6.05
C ALA A 308 4.22 -6.39 -5.99
N VAL A 309 4.61 -6.82 -4.78
CA VAL A 309 5.25 -8.11 -4.52
C VAL A 309 4.61 -8.79 -3.31
N ALA A 310 4.41 -10.10 -3.41
CA ALA A 310 4.09 -10.95 -2.27
C ALA A 310 4.92 -12.22 -2.32
N ALA A 311 5.44 -12.62 -1.16
CA ALA A 311 6.29 -13.79 -1.03
C ALA A 311 6.20 -14.39 0.38
N ARG A 312 6.59 -15.65 0.50
CA ARG A 312 6.77 -16.36 1.76
C ARG A 312 8.25 -16.50 2.08
N VAL A 313 8.58 -16.33 3.35
CA VAL A 313 9.89 -16.70 3.91
C VAL A 313 9.61 -17.54 5.15
N GLY A 314 10.00 -18.82 5.10
CA GLY A 314 9.58 -19.80 6.09
C GLY A 314 8.05 -19.89 6.16
N LYS A 315 7.47 -19.65 7.33
CA LYS A 315 6.00 -19.68 7.52
C LYS A 315 5.32 -18.33 7.34
N THR A 316 6.08 -17.26 7.13
CA THR A 316 5.55 -15.89 7.13
C THR A 316 5.34 -15.41 5.71
N ARG A 317 4.09 -15.07 5.35
CA ARG A 317 3.75 -14.43 4.09
C ARG A 317 3.79 -12.90 4.25
N LEU A 318 4.60 -12.26 3.42
CA LEU A 318 4.85 -10.82 3.42
C LEU A 318 4.38 -10.22 2.11
N ILE A 319 3.96 -8.96 2.17
CA ILE A 319 3.60 -8.15 1.01
C ILE A 319 4.28 -6.80 1.12
N ASP A 320 4.64 -6.24 -0.02
CA ASP A 320 5.17 -4.89 -0.14
C ASP A 320 4.83 -4.33 -1.52
N ASN A 321 4.88 -3.01 -1.66
CA ASN A 321 4.67 -2.35 -2.95
C ASN A 321 5.31 -0.96 -3.01
N LEU A 322 5.37 -0.42 -4.21
CA LEU A 322 5.88 0.93 -4.48
C LEU A 322 5.11 1.57 -5.65
N PRO A 323 4.56 2.79 -5.47
CA PRO A 323 3.93 3.52 -6.56
C PRO A 323 4.97 4.08 -7.55
N LEU A 324 4.69 3.99 -8.84
CA LEU A 324 5.49 4.50 -9.95
C LEU A 324 4.60 5.31 -10.90
N THR A 325 5.19 6.23 -11.65
CA THR A 325 4.46 6.98 -12.69
C THR A 325 5.23 6.89 -14.00
N PHE A 326 4.62 6.27 -15.01
CA PHE A 326 5.22 6.09 -16.32
C PHE A 326 4.79 7.20 -17.27
N GLY A 327 5.75 7.78 -18.01
CA GLY A 327 5.43 8.72 -19.08
C GLY A 327 4.93 10.08 -18.61
N ALA A 328 5.15 10.46 -17.35
CA ALA A 328 4.87 11.81 -16.88
C ALA A 328 5.64 12.81 -17.75
N ALA A 329 4.93 13.76 -18.37
CA ALA A 329 5.56 14.93 -18.95
C ALA A 329 6.13 15.75 -17.79
N SER A 330 7.47 15.81 -17.71
CA SER A 330 8.16 16.86 -16.95
C SER A 330 7.88 18.21 -17.59
#